data_AF-A0A7W6H2X5-F1
#
_entry.id   AF-A0A7W6H2X5-F1
#
_cell.length_a   1.000
_cell.length_b   1.000
_cell.length_c   1.000
_cell.angle_alpha   90.00
_cell.angle_beta   90.00
_cell.angle_gamma   90.00
#
_symmetry.space_group_name_H-M   'P 1'
#
loop_
_entity.id
_entity.type
_entity.pdbx_description
1 polymer ?
#
loop_
_entity_poly.entity_id
_entity_poly.type
_entity_poly.pdbx_seq_one_letter_code
_entity_poly.pdbx_strand_id
1 'polypeptide(L)'
;MTHEELEKLFRQGDTSNDAISIRLIAARKSTGMQQQAVASAVGIPKQTYYSQEVRGAPSIPIGRYFYRAHGIDFNYLYYGDFIHLDVPVRERLISALTGESE
;
A
#
# COMPACT_ATOMS: atom_id res chain seq x y z
N MET A 1 0.14 -7.50 -18.01
CA MET A 1 -1.13 -6.77 -17.77
C MET A 1 -1.17 -5.57 -18.70
N THR A 2 -2.31 -5.29 -19.32
CA THR A 2 -2.54 -4.06 -20.09
C THR A 2 -2.64 -2.85 -19.16
N HIS A 3 -2.61 -1.64 -19.71
CA HIS A 3 -2.73 -0.41 -18.91
C HIS A 3 -4.08 -0.36 -18.15
N GLU A 4 -5.19 -0.63 -18.83
CA GLU A 4 -6.53 -0.66 -18.21
C GLU A 4 -6.67 -1.73 -17.11
N GLU A 5 -6.01 -2.88 -17.28
CA GLU A 5 -5.97 -3.92 -16.24
C GLU A 5 -5.23 -3.43 -15.00
N LEU A 6 -4.15 -2.67 -15.18
CA LEU A 6 -3.41 -2.07 -14.07
C LEU A 6 -4.23 -0.97 -13.38
N GLU A 7 -4.90 -0.09 -14.13
CA GLU A 7 -5.80 0.92 -13.54
C GLU A 7 -6.87 0.29 -12.64
N LYS A 8 -7.49 -0.80 -13.11
CA LYS A 8 -8.48 -1.56 -12.32
C LYS A 8 -7.85 -2.24 -11.11
N LEU A 9 -6.69 -2.87 -11.28
CA LEU A 9 -5.98 -3.57 -10.20
C LEU A 9 -5.60 -2.60 -9.06
N PHE A 10 -5.02 -1.46 -9.43
CA PHE A 10 -4.59 -0.41 -8.51
C PHE A 10 -5.72 0.49 -8.02
N ARG A 11 -6.93 0.34 -8.58
CA ARG A 11 -8.11 1.19 -8.28
C ARG A 11 -7.76 2.66 -8.50
N GLN A 12 -7.11 2.96 -9.61
CA GLN A 12 -6.68 4.30 -9.94
C GLN A 12 -7.90 5.24 -9.99
N GLY A 13 -7.82 6.40 -9.34
CA GLY A 13 -8.95 7.32 -9.23
C GLY A 13 -9.87 7.11 -8.05
N ASP A 14 -9.89 5.90 -7.47
CA ASP A 14 -10.76 5.59 -6.34
C ASP A 14 -10.09 6.03 -5.03
N THR A 15 -10.66 7.07 -4.42
CA THR A 15 -10.23 7.65 -3.14
C THR A 15 -11.10 7.19 -1.97
N SER A 16 -11.94 6.17 -2.17
CA SER A 16 -12.72 5.58 -1.07
C SER A 16 -11.82 4.93 -0.03
N ASN A 17 -12.31 4.85 1.19
CA ASN A 17 -11.62 4.16 2.28
C ASN A 17 -11.35 2.70 1.94
N ASP A 18 -12.25 2.02 1.23
CA ASP A 18 -12.07 0.61 0.85
C ASP A 18 -10.91 0.46 -0.15
N ALA A 19 -10.80 1.34 -1.14
CA ALA A 19 -9.67 1.34 -2.07
C ALA A 19 -8.34 1.62 -1.36
N ILE A 20 -8.32 2.60 -0.45
CA ILE A 20 -7.12 2.93 0.33
C ILE A 20 -6.75 1.77 1.27
N SER A 21 -7.73 1.11 1.90
CA SER A 21 -7.53 -0.08 2.74
C SER A 21 -6.81 -1.18 1.97
N ILE A 22 -7.33 -1.52 0.79
CA ILE A 22 -6.76 -2.57 -0.07
C ILE A 22 -5.32 -2.20 -0.48
N ARG A 23 -5.09 -0.95 -0.89
CA ARG A 23 -3.76 -0.48 -1.28
C ARG A 23 -2.77 -0.48 -0.13
N LEU A 24 -3.19 -0.11 1.08
CA LEU A 24 -2.34 -0.12 2.27
C LEU A 24 -1.98 -1.55 2.70
N ILE A 25 -2.93 -2.48 2.63
CA ILE A 25 -2.67 -3.90 2.88
C ILE A 25 -1.68 -4.45 1.84
N ALA A 26 -1.86 -4.13 0.56
CA ALA A 26 -0.94 -4.54 -0.50
C ALA A 26 0.45 -3.91 -0.32
N ALA A 27 0.53 -2.64 0.09
CA ALA A 27 1.79 -1.98 0.42
C ALA A 27 2.57 -2.77 1.48
N ARG A 28 1.90 -3.18 2.57
CA ARG A 28 2.54 -4.03 3.58
C ARG A 28 2.90 -5.42 3.06
N LYS A 29 1.99 -6.11 2.38
CA LYS A 29 2.26 -7.46 1.86
C LYS A 29 3.45 -7.47 0.91
N SER A 30 3.57 -6.45 0.06
CA SER A 30 4.68 -6.30 -0.89
C SER A 30 6.06 -6.18 -0.24
N THR A 31 6.14 -5.87 1.07
CA THR A 31 7.40 -5.80 1.82
C THR A 31 7.69 -7.09 2.61
N GLY A 32 6.79 -8.07 2.58
CA GLY A 32 6.88 -9.28 3.41
C GLY A 32 6.67 -9.04 4.91
N MET A 33 6.28 -7.82 5.31
CA MET A 33 6.18 -7.46 6.72
C MET A 33 4.82 -7.80 7.32
N GLN A 34 4.84 -8.24 8.58
CA GLN A 34 3.64 -8.31 9.40
C GLN A 34 3.25 -6.92 9.94
N GLN A 35 1.98 -6.76 10.32
CA GLN A 35 1.46 -5.51 10.90
C GLN A 35 2.28 -5.04 12.10
N GLN A 36 2.74 -5.97 12.94
CA GLN A 36 3.57 -5.66 14.11
C GLN A 36 4.90 -5.03 13.69
N ALA A 37 5.54 -5.54 12.63
CA ALA A 37 6.83 -5.03 12.18
C ALA A 37 6.71 -3.60 11.63
N VAL A 38 5.65 -3.31 10.86
CA VAL A 38 5.37 -1.96 10.36
C VAL A 38 5.08 -1.01 11.51
N ALA A 39 4.23 -1.42 12.45
CA ALA A 39 3.88 -0.62 13.63
C ALA A 39 5.12 -0.28 14.48
N SER A 40 5.99 -1.26 14.70
CA SER A 40 7.27 -1.09 15.41
C SER A 40 8.22 -0.15 14.67
N ALA A 41 8.34 -0.26 13.33
CA ALA A 41 9.20 0.60 12.53
C ALA A 41 8.76 2.08 12.56
N VAL A 42 7.46 2.32 12.71
CA VAL A 42 6.89 3.69 12.80
C VAL A 42 6.81 4.19 14.25
N GLY A 43 6.90 3.30 15.24
CA GLY A 43 6.81 3.64 16.66
C GLY A 43 5.36 3.83 17.14
N ILE A 44 4.41 3.07 16.59
CA ILE A 44 3.00 3.10 17.00
C ILE A 44 2.50 1.75 17.51
N PRO A 45 1.41 1.68 18.29
CA PRO A 45 0.81 0.41 18.67
C PRO A 45 0.33 -0.39 17.45
N LYS A 46 0.47 -1.73 17.50
CA LYS A 46 -0.04 -2.64 16.44
C LYS A 46 -1.51 -2.38 16.12
N GLN A 47 -2.34 -2.21 17.14
CA GLN A 47 -3.78 -1.97 16.96
C GLN A 47 -4.07 -0.65 16.23
N THR A 48 -3.22 0.36 16.43
CA THR A 48 -3.33 1.63 15.69
C THR A 48 -3.03 1.41 14.21
N TYR A 49 -2.00 0.64 13.86
CA TYR A 49 -1.72 0.30 12.46
C TYR A 49 -2.82 -0.57 11.85
N TYR A 50 -3.27 -1.60 12.57
CA TYR A 50 -4.39 -2.46 12.16
C TYR A 50 -5.65 -1.64 11.83
N SER A 51 -6.01 -0.69 12.69
CA SER A 51 -7.17 0.20 12.48
C SER A 51 -7.03 1.05 11.21
N GLN A 52 -5.82 1.49 10.87
CA GLN A 52 -5.58 2.25 9.63
C GLN A 52 -5.75 1.38 8.38
N GLU A 53 -5.32 0.10 8.43
CA GLU A 53 -5.61 -0.87 7.36
C GLU A 53 -7.10 -1.10 7.22
N VAL A 54 -7.83 -1.37 8.31
CA VAL A 54 -9.27 -1.65 8.25
C VAL A 54 -10.08 -0.43 7.79
N ARG A 55 -9.70 0.78 8.22
CA ARG A 55 -10.46 2.01 7.91
C ARG A 55 -10.04 2.68 6.60
N GLY A 56 -8.96 2.23 5.97
CA GLY A 56 -8.39 2.93 4.81
C GLY A 56 -7.93 4.35 5.13
N ALA A 57 -7.40 4.57 6.33
CA ALA A 57 -7.03 5.89 6.82
C ALA A 57 -5.57 5.92 7.29
N PRO A 58 -4.58 5.72 6.39
CA PRO A 58 -3.17 5.80 6.74
C PRO A 58 -2.83 7.19 7.24
N SER A 59 -2.14 7.25 8.38
CA SER A 59 -1.59 8.49 8.91
C SER A 59 -0.36 8.91 8.09
N ILE A 60 -0.03 10.20 8.14
CA ILE A 60 1.16 10.74 7.47
C ILE A 60 2.45 10.00 7.85
N PRO A 61 2.70 9.64 9.14
CA PRO A 61 3.85 8.80 9.49
C PRO A 61 3.91 7.46 8.75
N ILE A 62 2.77 6.78 8.55
CA ILE A 62 2.71 5.51 7.81
C ILE A 62 3.04 5.73 6.34
N GLY A 63 2.43 6.72 5.69
CA GLY A 63 2.76 7.04 4.30
C GLY A 63 4.22 7.43 4.12
N ARG A 64 4.79 8.23 5.04
CA ARG A 64 6.22 8.58 5.03
C ARG A 64 7.13 7.36 5.19
N TYR A 65 6.75 6.42 6.05
CA TYR A 65 7.50 5.19 6.25
C TYR A 65 7.55 4.36 4.97
N PHE A 66 6.39 4.13 4.33
CA PHE A 66 6.32 3.39 3.07
C PHE A 66 7.08 4.08 1.93
N TYR A 67 7.00 5.41 1.84
CA TYR A 67 7.75 6.17 0.85
C TYR A 67 9.27 6.04 1.05
N ARG A 68 9.76 6.30 2.28
CA ARG A 68 11.21 6.35 2.55
C ARG A 68 11.87 4.98 2.59
N ALA A 69 11.21 3.98 3.15
CA ALA A 69 11.79 2.66 3.35
C ALA A 69 11.56 1.74 2.15
N HIS A 70 10.49 1.96 1.38
CA HIS A 70 10.00 0.98 0.42
C HIS A 70 9.66 1.57 -0.96
N GLY A 71 9.86 2.87 -1.18
CA GLY A 71 9.59 3.54 -2.46
C GLY A 71 8.11 3.58 -2.84
N ILE A 72 7.20 3.29 -1.90
CA ILE A 72 5.74 3.36 -2.15
C ILE A 72 5.28 4.77 -1.81
N ASP A 73 4.98 5.55 -2.84
CA ASP A 73 4.59 6.94 -2.66
C ASP A 73 3.13 7.13 -2.18
N PHE A 74 2.81 8.39 -1.87
CA PHE A 74 1.48 8.78 -1.40
C PHE A 74 0.41 8.74 -2.50
N ASN A 75 0.78 8.95 -3.77
CA ASN A 75 -0.15 8.92 -4.88
C ASN A 75 -0.65 7.50 -5.12
N TYR A 76 0.22 6.49 -4.98
CA TYR A 76 -0.22 5.10 -4.89
C TYR A 76 -1.21 4.93 -3.74
N LEU A 77 -0.86 5.29 -2.51
CA LEU A 77 -1.71 5.01 -1.34
C LEU A 77 -3.11 5.65 -1.45
N TYR A 78 -3.19 6.91 -1.88
CA TYR A 78 -4.45 7.67 -1.87
C TYR A 78 -5.21 7.68 -3.20
N TYR A 79 -4.52 7.51 -4.33
CA TYR A 79 -5.12 7.62 -5.66
C TYR A 79 -4.92 6.37 -6.52
N GLY A 80 -4.05 5.43 -6.11
CA GLY A 80 -3.74 4.23 -6.90
C GLY A 80 -2.87 4.53 -8.10
N ASP A 81 -2.13 5.64 -8.08
CA ASP A 81 -1.19 5.97 -9.15
C ASP A 81 -0.02 4.99 -9.16
N PHE A 82 0.20 4.32 -10.30
CA PHE A 82 1.28 3.38 -10.50
C PHE A 82 2.28 3.83 -11.57
N ILE A 83 2.07 5.00 -12.18
CA ILE A 83 2.88 5.50 -13.30
C ILE A 83 4.25 5.98 -12.81
N HIS A 84 4.27 6.58 -11.63
CA HIS A 84 5.48 7.16 -11.04
C HIS A 84 6.25 6.19 -10.13
N LEU A 85 5.74 4.98 -9.93
CA LEU A 85 6.44 3.96 -9.16
C LEU A 85 7.59 3.36 -9.96
N ASP A 86 8.72 3.13 -9.28
CA ASP A 86 9.81 2.34 -9.82
C ASP A 86 9.32 0.94 -10.21
N VAL A 87 9.84 0.41 -11.32
CA VAL A 87 9.40 -0.88 -11.88
C VAL A 87 9.42 -2.00 -10.83
N PRO A 88 10.49 -2.20 -10.03
CA PRO A 88 10.51 -3.25 -9.02
C PRO A 88 9.46 -3.04 -7.91
N VAL A 89 9.14 -1.78 -7.57
CA VAL A 89 8.10 -1.47 -6.58
C VAL A 89 6.71 -1.77 -7.13
N ARG A 90 6.47 -1.47 -8.40
CA ARG A 90 5.21 -1.78 -9.06
C ARG A 90 4.99 -3.29 -9.16
N GLU A 91 6.00 -4.06 -9.51
CA GLU A 91 5.89 -5.53 -9.65
C GLU A 91 5.50 -6.22 -8.34
N ARG A 92 6.16 -5.86 -7.22
CA ARG A 92 5.81 -6.41 -5.90
C ARG A 92 4.41 -5.98 -5.42
N LEU A 93 3.94 -4.79 -5.79
CA LEU A 93 2.56 -4.36 -5.50
C LEU A 93 1.54 -5.11 -6.35
N ILE A 94 1.84 -5.39 -7.62
CA ILE A 94 0.99 -6.22 -8.49
C ILE A 94 0.81 -7.60 -7.86
N SER A 95 1.91 -8.26 -7.51
CA SER A 95 1.89 -9.58 -6.84
C SER A 95 1.09 -9.55 -5.52
N ALA A 96 1.23 -8.48 -4.73
CA ALA A 96 0.47 -8.30 -3.49
C ALA A 96 -1.04 -8.07 -3.72
N LEU A 97 -1.44 -7.43 -4.82
CA LEU A 97 -2.83 -7.15 -5.18
C LEU A 97 -3.51 -8.36 -5.84
N THR A 98 -2.78 -9.20 -6.57
CA THR A 98 -3.29 -10.45 -7.16
C THR A 98 -3.33 -11.61 -6.16
N GLY A 99 -2.67 -11.47 -5.00
CA GLY A 99 -2.65 -12.50 -3.97
C GLY A 99 -1.58 -13.57 -4.19
N GLU A 100 -0.57 -13.30 -5.02
CA GLU A 100 0.58 -14.18 -5.27
C GLU A 100 1.67 -14.06 -4.19
N SER A 101 1.33 -13.51 -3.03
CA SER A 101 2.25 -13.41 -1.90
C SER A 101 2.12 -14.65 -1.03
N GLU A 102 3.11 -15.55 -1.12
CA GLU A 102 3.28 -16.76 -0.28
C GLU A 102 3.23 -16.46 1.23
#